data_AF-A0A1G2I1S1-F1
#
_entry.id   AF-A0A1G2I1S1-F1
#
_cell.length_a   1.000
_cell.length_b   1.000
_cell.length_c   1.000
_cell.angle_alpha   90.00
_cell.angle_beta   90.00
_cell.angle_gamma   90.00
#
_symmetry.space_group_name_H-M   'P 1'
#
loop_
_entity.id
_entity.type
_entity.pdbx_description
1 polymer ?
#
loop_
_entity_poly.entity_id
_entity_poly.type
_entity_poly.pdbx_seq_one_letter_code
_entity_poly.pdbx_strand_id
1 'polypeptide(L)'
;MNYQHTGLAAGKWKTFSFLDQMGNVGSEISRTVHWRKNDQLRSKEAFERSLELLDMTIEDSKNKSKLKELCLLREMLADHFYFDNEYASSDQGWDDYFYNFAYASAIAKGY
;
A
#
# COMPACT_ATOMS: atom_id res chain seq x y z
N MET A 1 -10.56 11.20 9.00
CA MET A 1 -9.56 10.17 9.37
C MET A 1 -8.50 10.82 10.25
N ASN A 2 -7.93 10.08 11.21
CA ASN A 2 -6.72 10.51 11.91
C ASN A 2 -5.54 9.87 11.16
N TYR A 3 -4.68 10.68 10.56
CA TYR A 3 -3.56 10.18 9.75
C TYR A 3 -2.37 9.85 10.64
N GLN A 4 -1.89 8.61 10.59
CA GLN A 4 -0.65 8.17 11.22
C GLN A 4 0.56 8.86 10.57
N HIS A 5 0.56 9.03 9.25
CA HIS A 5 1.59 9.77 8.53
C HIS A 5 1.23 11.24 8.35
N THR A 6 1.14 11.98 9.46
CA THR A 6 0.74 13.40 9.49
C THR A 6 1.51 14.28 8.50
N GLY A 7 2.83 14.08 8.37
CA GLY A 7 3.66 14.83 7.42
C GLY A 7 3.43 14.47 5.95
N LEU A 8 3.04 13.22 5.65
CA LEU A 8 2.64 12.82 4.30
C LEU A 8 1.26 13.38 3.95
N ALA A 9 0.32 13.25 4.89
CA ALA A 9 -1.04 13.79 4.77
C ALA A 9 -1.08 15.31 4.62
N ALA A 10 -0.11 16.04 5.18
CA ALA A 10 0.03 17.50 5.04
C ALA A 10 0.39 17.98 3.61
N GLY A 11 0.43 17.09 2.62
CA GLY A 11 0.58 17.43 1.20
C GLY A 11 1.82 16.83 0.55
N LYS A 12 2.80 16.37 1.33
CA LYS A 12 4.01 15.71 0.79
C LYS A 12 3.67 14.45 0.00
N TRP A 13 2.63 13.71 0.38
CA TRP A 13 2.22 12.52 -0.37
C TRP A 13 1.87 12.81 -1.84
N LYS A 14 1.26 13.97 -2.11
CA LYS A 14 0.85 14.36 -3.47
C LYS A 14 2.04 14.74 -4.35
N THR A 15 3.21 15.02 -3.78
CA THR A 15 4.42 15.34 -4.56
C THR A 15 5.13 14.08 -5.07
N PHE A 16 4.80 12.90 -4.54
CA PHE A 16 5.39 11.64 -4.98
C PHE A 16 4.84 11.20 -6.34
N SER A 17 5.64 10.52 -7.14
CA SER A 17 5.15 9.88 -8.36
C SER A 17 4.19 8.72 -8.00
N PHE A 18 3.41 8.24 -8.97
CA PHE A 18 2.56 7.06 -8.74
C PHE A 18 3.40 5.84 -8.30
N LEU A 19 4.57 5.63 -8.91
CA LEU A 19 5.48 4.53 -8.55
C LEU A 19 5.97 4.66 -7.10
N ASP A 20 6.30 5.88 -6.67
CA ASP A 20 6.69 6.14 -5.29
C ASP A 20 5.55 5.87 -4.31
N GLN A 21 4.34 6.31 -4.64
CA GLN A 21 3.16 6.09 -3.80
C GLN A 21 2.92 4.59 -3.61
N MET A 22 2.90 3.83 -4.72
CA MET A 22 2.68 2.38 -4.70
C MET A 22 3.83 1.63 -4.01
N GLY A 23 5.09 2.02 -4.20
CA GLY A 23 6.23 1.40 -3.51
C GLY A 23 6.21 1.64 -1.99
N ASN A 24 5.75 2.81 -1.55
CA ASN A 24 5.58 3.11 -0.13
C ASN A 24 4.40 2.33 0.49
N VAL A 25 3.26 2.22 -0.22
CA VAL A 25 2.15 1.32 0.18
C VAL A 25 2.67 -0.11 0.34
N GLY A 26 3.42 -0.59 -0.66
CA GLY A 26 4.06 -1.90 -0.66
C GLY A 26 4.97 -2.14 0.54
N SER A 27 5.74 -1.14 0.94
CA SER A 27 6.63 -1.24 2.11
C SER A 27 5.88 -1.45 3.44
N GLU A 28 4.64 -0.97 3.55
CA GLU A 28 3.76 -1.27 4.70
C GLU A 28 3.12 -2.66 4.57
N ILE A 29 2.80 -3.11 3.35
CA ILE A 29 2.31 -4.47 3.10
C ILE A 29 3.38 -5.52 3.45
N SER A 30 4.62 -5.36 3.00
CA SER A 30 5.70 -6.28 3.39
C SER A 30 5.94 -6.28 4.90
N ARG A 31 5.77 -5.14 5.58
CA ARG A 31 5.79 -5.08 7.05
C ARG A 31 4.62 -5.82 7.69
N THR A 32 3.44 -5.71 7.10
CA THR A 32 2.24 -6.46 7.52
C THR A 32 2.52 -7.96 7.49
N VAL A 33 3.01 -8.46 6.35
CA VAL A 33 3.39 -9.87 6.14
C VAL A 33 4.47 -10.30 7.13
N HIS A 34 5.53 -9.51 7.29
CA HIS A 34 6.66 -9.81 8.18
C HIS A 34 6.22 -10.02 9.64
N TRP A 35 5.35 -9.15 10.16
CA TRP A 35 4.88 -9.23 11.55
C TRP A 35 3.76 -10.24 11.75
N ARG A 36 3.05 -10.66 10.69
CA ARG A 36 1.85 -11.53 10.75
C ARG A 36 2.03 -12.80 11.58
N LYS A 37 3.23 -13.38 11.64
CA LYS A 37 3.52 -14.60 12.42
C LYS A 37 4.06 -14.35 13.83
N ASN A 38 4.57 -13.15 14.10
CA ASN A 38 5.36 -12.85 15.29
C ASN A 38 4.69 -11.83 16.23
N ASP A 39 3.93 -10.89 15.67
CA ASP A 39 3.27 -9.82 16.40
C ASP A 39 2.02 -9.35 15.63
N GLN A 40 0.85 -9.85 16.05
CA GLN A 40 -0.43 -9.52 15.40
C GLN A 40 -0.77 -8.04 15.49
N LEU A 41 -0.40 -7.37 16.58
CA LEU A 41 -0.67 -5.94 16.74
C LEU A 41 0.14 -5.14 15.73
N ARG A 42 1.45 -5.40 15.63
CA ARG A 42 2.31 -4.73 14.64
C ARG A 42 1.90 -5.01 13.21
N SER A 43 1.47 -6.24 12.92
CA SER A 43 0.94 -6.61 11.61
C SER A 43 -0.29 -5.77 11.27
N LYS A 44 -1.24 -5.68 12.21
CA LYS A 44 -2.44 -4.86 12.07
C LYS A 44 -2.13 -3.38 11.87
N GLU A 45 -1.25 -2.81 12.69
CA GLU A 45 -0.83 -1.40 12.59
C GLU A 45 -0.12 -1.10 11.26
N ALA A 46 0.71 -2.02 10.76
CA ALA A 46 1.29 -1.90 9.42
C ALA A 46 0.23 -1.94 8.32
N PHE A 47 -0.78 -2.80 8.46
CA PHE A 47 -1.84 -2.90 7.47
C PHE A 47 -2.73 -1.66 7.44
N GLU A 48 -3.12 -1.13 8.61
CA GLU A 48 -3.87 0.13 8.72
C GLU A 48 -3.11 1.30 8.07
N ARG A 49 -1.78 1.36 8.27
CA ARG A 49 -0.90 2.31 7.58
C ARG A 49 -0.91 2.13 6.07
N SER A 50 -0.88 0.90 5.57
CA SER A 50 -0.95 0.62 4.13
C SER A 50 -2.26 1.12 3.52
N LEU A 51 -3.39 0.92 4.21
CA LEU A 51 -4.70 1.42 3.78
C LEU A 51 -4.76 2.94 3.78
N GLU A 52 -4.20 3.60 4.79
CA GLU A 52 -4.10 5.05 4.83
C GLU A 52 -3.32 5.61 3.62
N LEU A 53 -2.17 5.02 3.31
CA LEU A 53 -1.36 5.43 2.16
C LEU A 53 -2.09 5.17 0.83
N LEU A 54 -2.79 4.04 0.72
CA LEU A 54 -3.57 3.70 -0.46
C LEU A 54 -4.78 4.64 -0.63
N ASP A 55 -5.46 4.99 0.45
CA ASP A 55 -6.56 5.95 0.46
C ASP A 55 -6.09 7.34 0.01
N MET A 56 -4.94 7.81 0.52
CA MET A 56 -4.32 9.05 0.01
C MET A 56 -3.90 8.95 -1.47
N THR A 57 -3.59 7.75 -1.96
CA THR A 57 -3.26 7.50 -3.38
C THR A 57 -4.49 7.51 -4.27
N ILE A 58 -5.61 6.96 -3.78
CA ILE A 58 -6.94 6.98 -4.41
C ILE A 58 -7.48 8.41 -4.52
N GLU A 59 -7.33 9.21 -3.46
CA GLU A 59 -7.79 10.60 -3.40
C GLU A 59 -6.95 11.56 -4.27
N ASP A 60 -5.76 11.15 -4.70
CA ASP A 60 -4.89 11.98 -5.51
C ASP A 60 -5.45 12.15 -6.93
N SER A 61 -5.73 13.40 -7.32
CA SER A 61 -6.30 13.73 -8.63
C SER A 61 -5.47 13.22 -9.81
N LYS A 62 -4.15 13.07 -9.66
CA LYS A 62 -3.28 12.56 -10.73
C LYS A 62 -3.51 11.07 -11.03
N ASN A 63 -4.12 10.35 -10.10
CA ASN A 63 -4.37 8.90 -10.18
C ASN A 63 -5.81 8.56 -10.62
N LYS A 64 -6.65 9.56 -10.92
CA LYS A 64 -8.06 9.35 -11.31
C LYS A 64 -8.25 8.35 -12.47
N SER A 65 -7.30 8.27 -13.41
CA SER A 65 -7.35 7.29 -14.51
C SER A 65 -7.19 5.83 -14.06
N LYS A 66 -6.75 5.59 -12.83
CA LYS A 66 -6.51 4.27 -12.23
C LYS A 66 -7.46 3.97 -11.07
N LEU A 67 -8.48 4.81 -10.86
CA LEU A 67 -9.32 4.78 -9.67
C LEU A 67 -9.99 3.42 -9.46
N LYS A 68 -10.53 2.82 -10.54
CA LYS A 68 -11.15 1.50 -10.48
C LYS A 68 -10.19 0.44 -9.95
N GLU A 69 -9.00 0.36 -10.53
CA GLU A 69 -7.99 -0.63 -10.16
C GLU A 69 -7.45 -0.40 -8.73
N LEU A 70 -7.33 0.86 -8.30
CA LEU A 70 -6.91 1.17 -6.92
C LEU A 70 -7.97 0.78 -5.89
N CYS A 71 -9.26 0.98 -6.19
CA CYS A 71 -10.34 0.53 -5.32
C CYS A 71 -10.40 -1.00 -5.25
N LEU A 72 -10.25 -1.70 -6.39
CA LEU A 72 -10.18 -3.17 -6.41
C LEU A 72 -8.98 -3.68 -5.61
N LEU A 73 -7.81 -3.06 -5.78
CA LEU A 73 -6.63 -3.40 -4.98
C LEU A 73 -6.92 -3.24 -3.48
N ARG A 74 -7.57 -2.15 -3.09
CA ARG A 74 -7.95 -1.91 -1.69
C ARG A 74 -8.89 -3.01 -1.16
N GLU A 75 -9.87 -3.42 -1.96
CA GLU A 75 -10.79 -4.52 -1.63
C GLU A 75 -10.06 -5.85 -1.48
N MET A 76 -9.20 -6.21 -2.43
CA MET A 76 -8.43 -7.46 -2.39
C MET A 76 -7.45 -7.51 -1.23
N LEU A 77 -6.84 -6.38 -0.88
CA LEU A 77 -5.98 -6.29 0.31
C LEU A 77 -6.81 -6.47 1.58
N ALA A 78 -7.97 -5.82 1.70
CA ALA A 78 -8.85 -5.99 2.85
C ALA A 78 -9.33 -7.45 2.97
N ASP A 79 -9.72 -8.08 1.86
CA ASP A 79 -10.08 -9.49 1.79
C ASP A 79 -8.96 -10.39 2.33
N HIS A 80 -7.73 -10.17 1.85
CA HIS A 80 -6.58 -10.98 2.23
C HIS A 80 -6.12 -10.80 3.68
N PHE A 81 -6.21 -9.58 4.23
CA PHE A 81 -5.63 -9.26 5.53
C PHE A 81 -6.64 -9.21 6.68
N TYR A 82 -7.93 -9.03 6.41
CA TYR A 82 -8.98 -8.96 7.45
C TYR A 82 -10.14 -9.94 7.28
N PHE A 83 -10.38 -10.46 6.07
CA PHE A 83 -11.52 -11.35 5.81
C PHE A 83 -11.05 -12.75 5.43
N ASP A 84 -11.91 -13.49 4.74
CA ASP A 84 -11.76 -14.92 4.48
C ASP A 84 -10.84 -15.22 3.29
N ASN A 85 -10.23 -14.20 2.68
CA ASN A 85 -9.36 -14.32 1.51
C ASN A 85 -10.08 -15.06 0.37
N GLU A 86 -11.32 -14.66 0.06
CA GLU A 86 -12.17 -15.28 -0.96
C GLU A 86 -11.52 -15.28 -2.35
N TYR A 87 -10.67 -14.30 -2.64
CA TYR A 87 -9.92 -14.21 -3.89
C TYR A 87 -8.64 -15.05 -3.90
N ALA A 88 -8.37 -15.84 -2.86
CA ALA A 88 -7.23 -16.74 -2.73
C ALA A 88 -5.86 -16.07 -2.99
N SER A 89 -5.70 -14.83 -2.52
CA SER A 89 -4.42 -14.12 -2.58
C SER A 89 -3.39 -14.72 -1.62
N SER A 90 -2.11 -14.44 -1.83
CA SER A 90 -1.02 -14.91 -0.96
C SER A 90 -0.08 -13.78 -0.54
N ASP A 91 0.56 -13.93 0.61
CA ASP A 91 1.57 -13.01 1.13
C ASP A 91 2.67 -12.72 0.08
N GLN A 92 3.23 -13.78 -0.51
CA GLN A 92 4.28 -13.66 -1.54
C GLN A 92 3.77 -12.94 -2.78
N GLY A 93 2.53 -13.20 -3.21
CA GLY A 93 1.94 -12.53 -4.37
C GLY A 93 1.82 -11.02 -4.16
N TRP A 94 1.50 -10.57 -2.94
CA TRP A 94 1.47 -9.15 -2.62
C TRP A 94 2.86 -8.54 -2.58
N ASP A 95 3.84 -9.22 -1.97
CA ASP A 95 5.23 -8.76 -1.97
C ASP A 95 5.78 -8.63 -3.40
N ASP A 96 5.55 -9.62 -4.26
CA ASP A 96 5.98 -9.59 -5.67
C ASP A 96 5.30 -8.46 -6.45
N TYR A 97 3.99 -8.26 -6.26
CA TYR A 97 3.24 -7.19 -6.89
C TYR A 97 3.81 -5.81 -6.54
N PHE A 98 4.03 -5.55 -5.25
CA PHE A 98 4.51 -4.26 -4.78
C PHE A 98 6.01 -4.03 -5.01
N TYR A 99 6.81 -5.10 -5.00
CA TYR A 99 8.23 -5.05 -5.31
C TYR A 99 8.49 -4.42 -6.69
N ASN A 100 7.66 -4.74 -7.68
CA ASN A 100 7.79 -4.15 -9.02
C ASN A 100 7.64 -2.63 -9.02
N PHE A 101 6.78 -2.06 -8.18
CA PHE A 101 6.65 -0.60 -8.04
C PHE A 101 7.86 0.02 -7.33
N ALA A 102 8.35 -0.61 -6.27
CA ALA A 102 9.54 -0.16 -5.57
C ALA A 102 10.77 -0.19 -6.49
N TYR A 103 10.94 -1.27 -7.26
CA TYR A 103 11.99 -1.42 -8.24
C TYR A 103 11.90 -0.36 -9.36
N ALA A 104 10.71 -0.15 -9.93
CA ALA A 104 10.50 0.87 -10.95
C ALA A 104 10.73 2.30 -10.41
N SER A 105 10.34 2.57 -9.16
CA SER A 105 10.65 3.83 -8.46
C SER A 105 12.17 4.04 -8.32
N ALA A 106 12.92 2.99 -7.99
CA ALA A 106 14.37 3.05 -7.87
C ALA A 106 15.05 3.38 -9.22
N ILE A 107 14.66 2.67 -10.30
CA ILE A 107 15.17 2.95 -11.65
C ILE A 107 14.86 4.39 -12.07
N ALA A 108 13.64 4.88 -11.81
CA ALA A 108 13.23 6.24 -12.15
C ALA A 108 14.05 7.32 -11.43
N LYS A 109 14.68 6.98 -10.30
CA LYS A 109 15.57 7.85 -9.51
C LYS A 109 17.05 7.69 -9.84
N GLY A 110 17.41 6.76 -10.74
CA GLY A 110 18.77 6.52 -11.17
C GLY A 110 19.58 5.59 -10.27
N TYR A 111 18.92 4.70 -9.53
CA TYR A 111 19.57 3.58 -8.83
C TYR A 111 19.79 2.38 -9.74
#